data_AF-X1QID6-F1
#
_entry.id   AF-X1QID6-F1
#
_cell.length_a   1.000
_cell.length_b   1.000
_cell.length_c   1.000
_cell.angle_alpha   90.00
_cell.angle_beta   90.00
_cell.angle_gamma   90.00
#
_symmetry.space_group_name_H-M   'P 1'
#
loop_
_entity.id
_entity.type
_entity.pdbx_description
1 polymer ?
#
loop_
_entity_poly.entity_id
_entity_poly.type
_entity_poly.pdbx_seq_one_letter_code
_entity_poly.pdbx_strand_id
1 'polypeptide(L)'
;MGARNRPLFIRLYPGLSAAALKAGLDKELALWYELRAINVTGCGRLLLNEALAASAQHFDYTPSTAYRLLRAGDGKLWDIKDPPPGTLVPVIKIYSLLRVAEWFSTYPGCPVEIKARDFSGSRANKTAWLYASFFKPNGPRAKPISRASLEVATGVKRRQQQRYDKVAGIKRVANFAFRQDGKGNLVPIFHLVSGKCKQWLKQRRLGNSYSSRALKAPRGMTKRVNGELRQRSFYQDEARLPKRFFLSARSLARSPERHKEAFILANKRDRVIPGRLEWCMA
;
A
#
# COMPACT_ATOMS: atom_id res chain seq x y z
N MET A 1 33.58 5.14 -15.76
CA MET A 1 32.62 6.14 -16.27
C MET A 1 31.46 6.25 -15.30
N GLY A 2 31.48 7.29 -14.45
CA GLY A 2 30.53 7.47 -13.34
C GLY A 2 29.53 8.57 -13.62
N ALA A 3 28.38 8.23 -14.18
CA ALA A 3 27.17 9.03 -14.00
C ALA A 3 26.41 8.46 -12.80
N ARG A 4 26.74 8.99 -11.62
CA ARG A 4 26.13 8.74 -10.30
C ARG A 4 24.68 9.23 -10.27
N ASN A 5 23.81 8.67 -11.10
CA ASN A 5 22.42 9.10 -11.18
C ASN A 5 21.65 8.62 -9.94
N ARG A 6 21.45 9.53 -8.99
CA ARG A 6 20.60 9.28 -7.82
C ARG A 6 19.18 8.95 -8.32
N PRO A 7 18.56 7.84 -7.88
CA PRO A 7 17.18 7.55 -8.24
C PRO A 7 16.29 8.70 -7.77
N LEU A 8 15.47 9.25 -8.65
CA LEU A 8 14.54 10.34 -8.30
C LEU A 8 13.30 9.79 -7.58
N PHE A 9 12.82 8.63 -8.04
CA PHE A 9 11.61 7.99 -7.54
C PHE A 9 11.83 6.51 -7.29
N ILE A 10 11.08 5.99 -6.31
CA ILE A 10 10.95 4.55 -6.06
C ILE A 10 9.51 4.18 -6.33
N ARG A 11 9.32 3.14 -7.15
CA ARG A 11 8.01 2.61 -7.50
C ARG A 11 7.65 1.46 -6.56
N LEU A 12 6.67 1.68 -5.70
CA LEU A 12 6.14 0.70 -4.76
C LEU A 12 4.89 0.00 -5.33
N TYR A 13 4.74 -1.28 -5.02
CA TYR A 13 3.57 -2.10 -5.36
C TYR A 13 2.79 -2.43 -4.08
N PRO A 14 1.60 -1.82 -3.86
CA PRO A 14 0.89 -1.90 -2.59
C PRO A 14 0.60 -3.33 -2.11
N GLY A 15 0.30 -4.26 -3.02
CA GLY A 15 0.01 -5.63 -2.64
C GLY A 15 1.25 -6.42 -2.21
N LEU A 16 2.40 -6.18 -2.84
CA LEU A 16 3.68 -6.72 -2.37
C LEU A 16 4.05 -6.13 -1.01
N SER A 17 3.90 -4.81 -0.84
CA SER A 17 4.19 -4.14 0.42
C SER A 17 3.35 -4.71 1.57
N ALA A 18 2.05 -4.91 1.35
CA ALA A 18 1.17 -5.51 2.35
C ALA A 18 1.56 -6.96 2.67
N ALA A 19 1.87 -7.77 1.65
CA ALA A 19 2.27 -9.16 1.83
C ALA A 19 3.60 -9.28 2.60
N ALA A 20 4.61 -8.47 2.26
CA ALA A 20 5.89 -8.46 2.95
C ALA A 20 5.78 -7.99 4.40
N LEU A 21 4.95 -6.96 4.68
CA LEU A 21 4.68 -6.54 6.05
C LEU A 21 4.05 -7.66 6.87
N LYS A 22 3.13 -8.43 6.27
CA LYS A 22 2.48 -9.57 6.91
C LYS A 22 3.44 -10.74 7.16
N ALA A 23 4.37 -10.97 6.24
CA ALA A 23 5.38 -12.01 6.31
C ALA A 23 6.64 -11.62 7.13
N GLY A 24 6.74 -10.37 7.60
CA GLY A 24 7.93 -9.87 8.30
C GLY A 24 9.15 -9.69 7.40
N LEU A 25 8.97 -9.62 6.07
CA LEU A 25 10.01 -9.43 5.05
C LEU A 25 10.11 -7.97 4.57
N ASP A 26 9.81 -7.02 5.47
CA ASP A 26 9.73 -5.60 5.15
C ASP A 26 11.07 -5.01 4.71
N LYS A 27 12.18 -5.52 5.25
CA LYS A 27 13.53 -5.04 4.94
C LYS A 27 14.00 -5.52 3.57
N GLU A 28 13.78 -6.79 3.30
CA GLU A 28 14.18 -7.46 2.06
C GLU A 28 13.39 -6.85 0.90
N LEU A 29 12.08 -6.62 1.08
CA LEU A 29 11.28 -5.96 0.06
C LEU A 29 11.68 -4.49 -0.14
N ALA A 30 12.00 -3.76 0.94
CA ALA A 30 12.52 -2.39 0.81
C ALA A 30 13.80 -2.36 -0.03
N LEU A 31 14.75 -3.27 0.25
CA LEU A 31 15.97 -3.39 -0.53
C LEU A 31 15.69 -3.78 -1.99
N TRP A 32 14.74 -4.67 -2.24
CA TRP A 32 14.34 -5.02 -3.60
C TRP A 32 13.85 -3.80 -4.40
N TYR A 33 13.07 -2.92 -3.78
CA TYR A 33 12.64 -1.66 -4.41
C TYR A 33 13.81 -0.72 -4.71
N GLU A 34 14.76 -0.63 -3.79
CA GLU A 34 15.96 0.21 -3.91
C GLU A 34 16.88 -0.29 -5.02
N LEU A 35 17.17 -1.60 -5.06
CA LEU A 35 17.97 -2.24 -6.11
C LEU A 35 17.34 -2.03 -7.49
N ARG A 36 16.01 -2.11 -7.59
CA ARG A 36 15.29 -1.81 -8.84
C ARG A 36 15.37 -0.34 -9.22
N ALA A 37 15.42 0.58 -8.27
CA ALA A 37 15.58 1.99 -8.54
C ALA A 37 17.02 2.32 -8.98
N ILE A 38 18.01 1.59 -8.47
CA ILE A 38 19.43 1.68 -8.88
C ILE A 38 19.63 1.07 -10.27
N ASN A 39 18.90 0.01 -10.63
CA ASN A 39 18.97 -0.65 -11.94
C ASN A 39 18.27 0.19 -13.03
N VAL A 40 18.86 1.32 -13.40
CA VAL A 40 18.30 2.28 -14.37
C VAL A 40 18.14 1.65 -15.76
N THR A 41 19.02 0.73 -16.15
CA THR A 41 18.98 0.04 -17.45
C THR A 41 17.84 -0.97 -17.55
N GLY A 42 17.25 -1.38 -16.42
CA GLY A 42 16.18 -2.39 -16.38
C GLY A 42 16.62 -3.82 -16.73
N CYS A 43 17.93 -4.07 -16.87
CA CYS A 43 18.47 -5.40 -17.23
C CYS A 43 18.30 -6.45 -16.13
N GLY A 44 17.94 -6.02 -14.91
CA GLY A 44 17.72 -6.91 -13.76
C GLY A 44 18.99 -7.54 -13.19
N ARG A 45 20.18 -7.04 -13.57
CA ARG A 45 21.48 -7.47 -13.03
C ARG A 45 22.27 -6.27 -12.52
N LEU A 46 22.93 -6.42 -11.38
CA LEU A 46 23.85 -5.43 -10.81
C LEU A 46 25.11 -6.13 -10.32
N LEU A 47 26.29 -5.52 -10.47
CA LEU A 47 27.48 -5.99 -9.78
C LEU A 47 27.30 -5.78 -8.26
N LEU A 48 27.73 -6.75 -7.45
CA LEU A 48 27.53 -6.72 -6.00
C LEU A 48 28.18 -5.48 -5.36
N ASN A 49 29.40 -5.14 -5.75
CA ASN A 49 30.11 -3.95 -5.26
C ASN A 49 29.40 -2.65 -5.64
N GLU A 50 28.89 -2.53 -6.86
CA GLU A 50 28.13 -1.37 -7.32
C GLU A 50 26.80 -1.23 -6.57
N ALA A 51 26.11 -2.34 -6.34
CA ALA A 51 24.86 -2.35 -5.56
C ALA A 51 25.10 -1.92 -4.11
N LEU A 52 26.19 -2.39 -3.48
CA LEU A 52 26.58 -1.98 -2.13
C LEU A 52 26.94 -0.49 -2.07
N ALA A 53 27.75 -0.01 -3.01
CA ALA A 53 28.15 1.39 -3.10
C ALA A 53 26.95 2.31 -3.31
N ALA A 54 26.04 1.97 -4.24
CA ALA A 54 24.84 2.74 -4.50
C ALA A 54 23.85 2.71 -3.32
N SER A 55 23.74 1.57 -2.62
CA SER A 55 22.91 1.46 -1.41
C SER A 55 23.42 2.35 -0.28
N ALA A 56 24.74 2.40 -0.09
CA ALA A 56 25.36 3.31 0.88
C ALA A 56 25.19 4.78 0.48
N GLN A 57 25.40 5.10 -0.80
CA GLN A 57 25.34 6.47 -1.30
C GLN A 57 23.93 7.07 -1.31
N HIS A 58 22.89 6.27 -1.57
CA HIS A 58 21.54 6.78 -1.84
C HIS A 58 20.50 6.47 -0.76
N PHE A 59 20.73 5.41 0.04
CA PHE A 59 19.72 4.87 0.95
C PHE A 59 20.21 4.68 2.39
N ASP A 60 21.35 5.31 2.73
CA ASP A 60 21.91 5.42 4.07
C ASP A 60 22.22 4.08 4.75
N TYR A 61 22.57 3.05 3.97
CA TYR A 61 23.06 1.79 4.52
C TYR A 61 24.54 1.83 4.83
N THR A 62 24.95 1.16 5.91
CA THR A 62 26.34 0.72 6.03
C THR A 62 26.58 -0.45 5.05
N PRO A 63 27.78 -0.60 4.48
CA PRO A 63 28.10 -1.74 3.60
C PRO A 63 27.81 -3.10 4.25
N SER A 64 28.13 -3.24 5.54
CA SER A 64 27.84 -4.46 6.33
C SER A 64 26.34 -4.75 6.43
N THR A 65 25.52 -3.72 6.65
CA THR A 65 24.06 -3.88 6.75
C THR A 65 23.46 -4.24 5.39
N ALA A 66 23.88 -3.55 4.33
CA ALA A 66 23.44 -3.84 2.97
C ALA A 66 23.80 -5.28 2.57
N TYR A 67 25.04 -5.71 2.83
CA TYR A 67 25.48 -7.07 2.55
C TYR A 67 24.70 -8.13 3.32
N ARG A 68 24.47 -7.94 4.63
CA ARG A 68 23.64 -8.84 5.45
C ARG A 68 22.22 -8.96 4.91
N LEU A 69 21.62 -7.84 4.49
CA LEU A 69 20.28 -7.84 3.89
C LEU A 69 20.27 -8.54 2.52
N LEU A 70 21.30 -8.32 1.70
CA LEU A 70 21.47 -9.02 0.42
C LEU A 70 21.52 -10.53 0.62
N ARG A 71 22.28 -11.01 1.62
CA ARG A 71 22.32 -12.44 1.96
C ARG A 71 20.97 -12.96 2.47
N ALA A 72 20.24 -12.17 3.26
CA ALA A 72 18.94 -12.58 3.81
C ALA A 72 17.82 -12.74 2.76
N GLY A 73 17.88 -11.96 1.67
CA GLY A 73 16.92 -12.00 0.57
C GLY A 73 17.35 -12.86 -0.63
N ASP A 74 18.54 -13.46 -0.58
CA ASP A 74 19.06 -14.38 -1.59
C ASP A 74 18.14 -15.61 -1.73
N GLY A 75 17.86 -16.01 -2.97
CA GLY A 75 16.88 -17.05 -3.32
C GLY A 75 15.40 -16.65 -3.15
N LYS A 76 15.09 -15.46 -2.59
CA LYS A 76 13.71 -15.00 -2.35
C LYS A 76 13.31 -13.87 -3.30
N LEU A 77 14.11 -12.81 -3.33
CA LEU A 77 13.82 -11.58 -4.09
C LEU A 77 14.89 -11.27 -5.15
N TRP A 78 16.04 -11.93 -5.04
CA TRP A 78 17.15 -11.90 -5.98
C TRP A 78 17.98 -13.16 -5.81
N ASP A 79 18.87 -13.43 -6.77
CA ASP A 79 19.94 -14.43 -6.63
C ASP A 79 21.28 -13.71 -6.60
N ILE A 80 22.18 -14.11 -5.70
CA ILE A 80 23.60 -13.78 -5.78
C ILE A 80 24.27 -14.89 -6.57
N LYS A 81 24.80 -14.55 -7.75
CA LYS A 81 25.50 -15.50 -8.61
C LYS A 81 27.00 -15.27 -8.55
N ASP A 82 27.73 -16.37 -8.65
CA ASP A 82 29.16 -16.34 -8.88
C ASP A 82 29.49 -15.49 -10.11
N PRO A 83 30.66 -14.85 -10.13
CA PRO A 83 31.06 -14.02 -11.23
C PRO A 83 31.01 -14.81 -12.55
N PRO A 84 30.41 -14.26 -13.62
CA PRO A 84 30.57 -14.84 -14.94
C PRO A 84 32.05 -14.85 -15.36
N PRO A 85 32.45 -15.75 -16.28
CA PRO A 85 33.82 -15.81 -16.79
C PRO A 85 34.29 -14.44 -17.27
N GLY A 86 35.44 -13.96 -16.76
CA GLY A 86 36.00 -12.64 -17.07
C GLY A 86 35.64 -11.50 -16.11
N THR A 87 34.78 -11.75 -15.10
CA THR A 87 34.61 -10.85 -13.96
C THR A 87 35.11 -11.49 -12.67
N LEU A 88 35.58 -10.69 -11.71
CA LEU A 88 36.00 -11.16 -10.39
C LEU A 88 34.95 -10.88 -9.29
N VAL A 89 33.82 -10.27 -9.66
CA VAL A 89 32.83 -9.78 -8.70
C VAL A 89 31.48 -10.49 -8.91
N PRO A 90 30.86 -11.01 -7.83
CA PRO A 90 29.51 -11.60 -7.90
C PRO A 90 28.46 -10.66 -8.49
N VAL A 91 27.45 -11.24 -9.13
CA VAL A 91 26.36 -10.51 -9.78
C VAL A 91 25.05 -10.76 -9.03
N ILE A 92 24.32 -9.71 -8.72
CA ILE A 92 22.95 -9.78 -8.17
C ILE A 92 21.97 -9.83 -9.33
N LYS A 93 21.24 -10.94 -9.47
CA LYS A 93 20.10 -11.08 -10.39
C LYS A 93 18.80 -10.73 -9.67
N ILE A 94 18.27 -9.54 -9.91
CA ILE A 94 17.04 -9.04 -9.30
C ILE A 94 15.84 -9.77 -9.91
N TYR A 95 14.93 -10.28 -9.07
CA TYR A 95 13.73 -10.95 -9.58
C TYR A 95 12.75 -9.97 -10.20
N SER A 96 12.07 -10.45 -11.24
CA SER A 96 11.01 -9.69 -11.92
C SER A 96 9.83 -9.45 -10.98
N LEU A 97 9.01 -8.44 -11.32
CA LEU A 97 7.78 -8.16 -10.57
C LEU A 97 6.87 -9.39 -10.48
N LEU A 98 6.75 -10.15 -11.57
CA LEU A 98 5.95 -11.36 -11.63
C LEU A 98 6.46 -12.42 -10.64
N ARG A 99 7.77 -12.72 -10.67
CA ARG A 99 8.37 -13.75 -9.80
C ARG A 99 8.23 -13.41 -8.32
N VAL A 100 8.40 -12.14 -7.94
CA VAL A 100 8.18 -11.70 -6.55
C VAL A 100 6.70 -11.75 -6.16
N ALA A 101 5.79 -11.44 -7.10
CA ALA A 101 4.35 -11.54 -6.85
C ALA A 101 3.89 -12.99 -6.64
N GLU A 102 4.44 -13.92 -7.43
CA GLU A 102 4.24 -15.36 -7.28
C GLU A 102 4.78 -15.86 -5.94
N TRP A 103 5.98 -15.45 -5.56
CA TRP A 103 6.58 -15.82 -4.28
C TRP A 103 5.71 -15.43 -3.09
N PHE A 104 5.15 -14.22 -3.11
CA PHE A 104 4.22 -13.74 -2.08
C PHE A 104 2.78 -14.25 -2.27
N SER A 105 2.49 -15.00 -3.33
CA SER A 105 1.13 -15.45 -3.70
C SER A 105 0.12 -14.29 -3.68
N THR A 106 0.48 -13.15 -4.28
CA THR A 106 -0.30 -11.92 -4.19
C THR A 106 -0.32 -11.14 -5.49
N TYR A 107 -1.24 -10.19 -5.57
CA TYR A 107 -1.31 -9.24 -6.68
C TYR A 107 -0.55 -7.96 -6.36
N PRO A 108 0.37 -7.48 -7.23
CA PRO A 108 1.07 -6.21 -7.04
C PRO A 108 0.16 -5.00 -6.79
N GLY A 109 -1.05 -5.02 -7.34
CA GLY A 109 -2.01 -3.91 -7.22
C GLY A 109 -1.70 -2.77 -8.19
N CYS A 110 -2.07 -1.53 -7.82
CA CYS A 110 -1.76 -0.35 -8.62
C CYS A 110 -0.48 0.31 -8.09
N PRO A 111 0.57 0.49 -8.90
CA PRO A 111 1.82 1.05 -8.43
C PRO A 111 1.64 2.50 -7.97
N VAL A 112 2.48 2.89 -7.01
CA VAL A 112 2.62 4.25 -6.52
C VAL A 112 4.09 4.64 -6.53
N GLU A 113 4.37 5.92 -6.68
CA GLU A 113 5.73 6.45 -6.70
C GLU A 113 5.96 7.35 -5.50
N ILE A 114 7.15 7.24 -4.92
CA ILE A 114 7.61 8.11 -3.84
C ILE A 114 8.96 8.70 -4.22
N LYS A 115 9.30 9.87 -3.71
CA LYS A 115 10.64 10.44 -3.93
C LYS A 115 11.65 9.54 -3.23
N ALA A 116 12.75 9.19 -3.88
CA ALA A 116 13.72 8.27 -3.29
C ALA A 116 14.30 8.79 -1.96
N ARG A 117 14.45 10.11 -1.84
CA ARG A 117 14.85 10.78 -0.58
C ARG A 117 13.90 10.50 0.58
N ASP A 118 12.61 10.32 0.31
CA ASP A 118 11.62 10.09 1.35
C ASP A 118 11.70 8.62 1.83
N PHE A 119 12.28 7.73 1.03
CA PHE A 119 12.49 6.30 1.33
C PHE A 119 13.90 6.00 1.86
N SER A 120 14.71 7.00 2.19
CA SER A 120 16.02 6.79 2.79
C SER A 120 15.95 6.80 4.33
N GLY A 121 17.09 6.62 5.00
CA GLY A 121 17.20 6.65 6.45
C GLY A 121 16.72 5.40 7.17
N SER A 122 16.15 5.61 8.37
CA SER A 122 15.88 4.51 9.32
C SER A 122 14.96 3.42 8.75
N ARG A 123 15.15 2.18 9.22
CA ARG A 123 14.24 1.05 8.93
C ARG A 123 12.77 1.42 9.12
N ALA A 124 12.45 2.08 10.23
CA ALA A 124 11.07 2.45 10.55
C ALA A 124 10.45 3.40 9.52
N ASN A 125 11.25 4.26 8.88
CA ASN A 125 10.80 5.12 7.79
C ASN A 125 10.45 4.31 6.53
N LYS A 126 11.33 3.38 6.13
CA LYS A 126 11.11 2.50 4.99
C LYS A 126 9.85 1.64 5.18
N THR A 127 9.72 1.01 6.35
CA THR A 127 8.53 0.22 6.72
C THR A 127 7.25 1.08 6.71
N ALA A 128 7.33 2.34 7.18
CA ALA A 128 6.20 3.26 7.16
C ALA A 128 5.73 3.58 5.73
N TRP A 129 6.67 3.72 4.78
CA TRP A 129 6.35 3.94 3.37
C TRP A 129 5.80 2.71 2.66
N LEU A 130 6.28 1.51 3.00
CA LEU A 130 5.65 0.26 2.55
C LEU A 130 4.19 0.20 3.01
N TYR A 131 3.92 0.51 4.28
CA TYR A 131 2.56 0.61 4.80
C TYR A 131 1.76 1.72 4.10
N ALA A 132 2.36 2.90 3.88
CA ALA A 132 1.70 4.01 3.23
C ALA A 132 1.33 3.75 1.76
N SER A 133 2.07 2.86 1.09
CA SER A 133 1.76 2.47 -0.29
C SER A 133 0.39 1.78 -0.41
N PHE A 134 -0.12 1.18 0.67
CA PHE A 134 -1.47 0.60 0.72
C PHE A 134 -2.57 1.66 0.50
N PHE A 135 -2.30 2.91 0.88
CA PHE A 135 -3.26 4.00 0.72
C PHE A 135 -3.16 4.67 -0.64
N LYS A 136 -4.31 5.15 -1.12
CA LYS A 136 -4.35 5.92 -2.37
C LYS A 136 -3.58 7.24 -2.22
N PRO A 137 -2.88 7.69 -3.28
CA PRO A 137 -2.37 9.04 -3.42
C PRO A 137 -3.43 10.11 -3.11
N ASN A 138 -2.98 11.32 -2.76
CA ASN A 138 -3.86 12.48 -2.67
C ASN A 138 -4.57 12.73 -4.02
N GLY A 139 -5.89 12.95 -3.99
CA GLY A 139 -6.73 13.18 -5.16
C GLY A 139 -7.88 12.18 -5.28
N PRO A 140 -7.63 10.89 -5.65
CA PRO A 140 -8.68 9.89 -5.73
C PRO A 140 -9.34 9.64 -4.37
N ARG A 141 -10.68 9.65 -4.34
CA ARG A 141 -11.46 9.42 -3.11
C ARG A 141 -11.09 8.08 -2.47
N ALA A 142 -10.54 8.14 -1.26
CA ALA A 142 -10.17 6.98 -0.47
C ALA A 142 -11.41 6.39 0.22
N LYS A 143 -11.55 5.07 0.13
CA LYS A 143 -12.66 4.38 0.79
C LYS A 143 -12.42 4.34 2.31
N PRO A 144 -13.49 4.47 3.13
CA PRO A 144 -13.44 4.26 4.55
C PRO A 144 -12.90 2.86 4.85
N ILE A 145 -11.94 2.77 5.75
CA ILE A 145 -11.43 1.49 6.25
C ILE A 145 -11.17 1.58 7.74
N SER A 146 -11.54 0.52 8.46
CA SER A 146 -11.29 0.44 9.89
C SER A 146 -9.82 0.06 10.15
N ARG A 147 -9.28 0.43 11.31
CA ARG A 147 -7.92 0.00 11.70
C ARG A 147 -7.78 -1.50 11.86
N ALA A 148 -8.84 -2.17 12.30
CA ALA A 148 -8.87 -3.64 12.38
C ALA A 148 -8.76 -4.25 10.98
N SER A 149 -9.51 -3.73 10.01
CA SER A 149 -9.40 -4.16 8.61
C SER A 149 -8.01 -3.87 8.02
N LEU A 150 -7.38 -2.75 8.38
CA LEU A 150 -6.00 -2.45 7.99
C LEU A 150 -5.00 -3.44 8.60
N GLU A 151 -5.19 -3.83 9.84
CA GLU A 151 -4.36 -4.82 10.52
C GLU A 151 -4.47 -6.19 9.84
N VAL A 152 -5.68 -6.63 9.51
CA VAL A 152 -5.91 -7.87 8.74
C VAL A 152 -5.26 -7.80 7.35
N ALA A 153 -5.36 -6.66 6.67
CA ALA A 153 -4.85 -6.50 5.31
C ALA A 153 -3.31 -6.40 5.25
N THR A 154 -2.69 -5.70 6.22
CA THR A 154 -1.25 -5.37 6.18
C THR A 154 -0.41 -6.09 7.23
N GLY A 155 -1.02 -6.74 8.22
CA GLY A 155 -0.32 -7.31 9.38
C GLY A 155 0.17 -6.28 10.40
N VAL A 156 -0.01 -4.98 10.15
CA VAL A 156 0.52 -3.93 11.02
C VAL A 156 -0.43 -3.67 12.19
N LYS A 157 0.08 -3.82 13.41
CA LYS A 157 -0.69 -3.60 14.66
C LYS A 157 -1.14 -2.15 14.80
N ARG A 158 -2.30 -1.94 15.44
CA ARG A 158 -2.89 -0.60 15.67
C ARG A 158 -1.93 0.48 16.17
N ARG A 159 -1.05 0.18 17.14
CA ARG A 159 -0.06 1.13 17.68
C ARG A 159 1.00 1.50 16.63
N GLN A 160 1.45 0.53 15.84
CA GLN A 160 2.41 0.76 14.75
C GLN A 160 1.79 1.55 13.60
N GLN A 161 0.53 1.26 13.25
CA GLN A 161 -0.21 2.03 12.24
C GLN A 161 -0.22 3.53 12.61
N GLN A 162 -0.51 3.90 13.87
CA GLN A 162 -0.47 5.30 14.32
C GLN A 162 0.92 5.94 14.13
N ARG A 163 1.98 5.21 14.46
CA ARG A 163 3.36 5.67 14.27
C ARG A 163 3.67 5.86 12.79
N TYR A 164 3.32 4.89 11.94
CA TYR A 164 3.56 4.97 10.51
C TYR A 164 2.73 6.04 9.82
N ASP A 165 1.47 6.26 10.26
CA ASP A 165 0.64 7.38 9.80
C ASP A 165 1.37 8.70 10.00
N LYS A 166 2.00 8.91 11.17
CA LYS A 166 2.78 10.12 11.48
C LYS A 166 4.05 10.22 10.64
N VAL A 167 4.84 9.14 10.56
CA VAL A 167 6.13 9.12 9.83
C VAL A 167 5.94 9.36 8.34
N ALA A 168 5.00 8.62 7.72
CA ALA A 168 4.73 8.77 6.29
C ALA A 168 3.87 10.00 5.96
N GLY A 169 3.34 10.71 6.96
CA GLY A 169 2.49 11.89 6.78
C GLY A 169 1.16 11.56 6.10
N ILE A 170 0.55 10.45 6.49
CA ILE A 170 -0.74 9.98 5.96
C ILE A 170 -1.85 10.91 6.46
N LYS A 171 -2.62 11.49 5.52
CA LYS A 171 -3.79 12.29 5.86
C LYS A 171 -4.95 11.38 6.22
N ARG A 172 -5.61 11.67 7.35
CA ARG A 172 -6.71 10.89 7.88
C ARG A 172 -7.97 11.75 7.97
N VAL A 173 -9.04 11.30 7.32
CA VAL A 173 -10.35 11.95 7.36
C VAL A 173 -11.33 11.04 8.08
N ALA A 174 -12.01 11.57 9.10
CA ALA A 174 -13.03 10.83 9.84
C ALA A 174 -14.33 10.77 9.02
N ASN A 175 -14.95 9.59 8.96
CA ASN A 175 -16.19 9.35 8.24
C ASN A 175 -17.33 9.00 9.20
N PHE A 176 -18.54 9.40 8.84
CA PHE A 176 -19.74 9.22 9.66
C PHE A 176 -20.90 8.77 8.81
N ALA A 177 -21.81 8.04 9.45
CA ALA A 177 -22.99 7.47 8.81
C ALA A 177 -24.20 8.39 9.00
N PHE A 178 -24.97 8.53 7.93
CA PHE A 178 -26.18 9.33 7.81
C PHE A 178 -27.28 8.46 7.16
N ARG A 179 -28.53 8.86 7.34
CA ARG A 179 -29.70 8.32 6.64
C ARG A 179 -30.42 9.47 5.94
N GLN A 180 -31.06 9.21 4.82
CA GLN A 180 -32.00 10.17 4.24
C GLN A 180 -33.32 10.10 5.00
N ASP A 181 -33.88 11.25 5.36
CA ASP A 181 -35.26 11.33 5.83
C ASP A 181 -36.25 11.24 4.64
N GLY A 182 -37.55 11.15 4.94
CA GLY A 182 -38.60 11.12 3.90
C GLY A 182 -38.67 12.38 3.03
N LYS A 183 -37.96 13.45 3.39
CA LYS A 183 -37.83 14.70 2.63
C LYS A 183 -36.50 14.79 1.86
N GLY A 184 -35.66 13.75 1.93
CA GLY A 184 -34.36 13.68 1.26
C GLY A 184 -33.19 14.32 2.01
N ASN A 185 -33.39 14.89 3.21
CA ASN A 185 -32.33 15.49 4.01
C ASN A 185 -31.45 14.43 4.68
N LEU A 186 -30.15 14.72 4.80
CA LEU A 186 -29.22 13.85 5.51
C LEU A 186 -29.32 14.05 7.03
N VAL A 187 -29.86 13.05 7.72
CA VAL A 187 -29.92 13.01 9.17
C VAL A 187 -28.82 12.07 9.70
N PRO A 188 -27.98 12.51 10.64
CA PRO A 188 -26.96 11.65 11.23
C PRO A 188 -27.58 10.43 11.92
N ILE A 189 -26.97 9.26 11.71
CA ILE A 189 -27.38 8.05 12.43
C ILE A 189 -26.75 8.10 13.82
N PHE A 190 -27.57 8.17 14.87
CA PHE A 190 -27.12 8.07 16.24
C PHE A 190 -27.27 6.64 16.78
N HIS A 191 -26.40 6.28 17.71
CA HIS A 191 -26.55 5.09 18.54
C HIS A 191 -26.47 5.53 20.00
N LEU A 192 -27.34 4.98 20.82
CA LEU A 192 -27.32 5.20 22.25
C LEU A 192 -26.16 4.42 22.86
N VAL A 193 -25.32 5.09 23.63
CA VAL A 193 -24.20 4.49 24.34
C VAL A 193 -24.43 4.71 25.83
N SER A 194 -24.73 3.62 26.55
CA SER A 194 -24.86 3.64 28.01
C SER A 194 -23.47 3.65 28.64
N GLY A 195 -23.15 4.72 29.36
CA GLY A 195 -22.04 4.76 30.31
C GLY A 195 -22.49 4.33 31.70
N LYS A 196 -21.57 4.37 32.68
CA LYS A 196 -21.84 3.93 34.06
C LYS A 196 -23.01 4.66 34.73
N CYS A 197 -23.22 5.94 34.44
CA CYS A 197 -24.26 6.76 35.11
C CYS A 197 -25.12 7.58 34.14
N LYS A 198 -24.81 7.60 32.84
CA LYS A 198 -25.48 8.44 31.83
C LYS A 198 -25.49 7.77 30.47
N GLN A 199 -26.52 8.04 29.69
CA GLN A 199 -26.60 7.64 28.29
C GLN A 199 -26.18 8.80 27.39
N TRP A 200 -25.47 8.48 26.31
CA TRP A 200 -24.99 9.45 25.33
C TRP A 200 -25.50 9.06 23.95
N LEU A 201 -26.06 10.02 23.20
CA LEU A 201 -26.32 9.83 21.78
C LEU A 201 -25.03 10.11 21.01
N LYS A 202 -24.46 9.05 20.43
CA LYS A 202 -23.22 9.15 19.67
C LYS A 202 -23.48 8.96 18.20
N GLN A 203 -22.92 9.82 17.36
CA GLN A 203 -23.02 9.65 15.92
C GLN A 203 -22.27 8.37 15.48
N ARG A 204 -22.92 7.52 14.67
CA ARG A 204 -22.35 6.29 14.13
C ARG A 204 -21.14 6.63 13.27
N ARG A 205 -19.96 6.20 13.74
CA ARG A 205 -18.67 6.47 13.10
C ARG A 205 -18.31 5.31 12.17
N LEU A 206 -17.86 5.65 10.95
CA LEU A 206 -17.35 4.68 9.99
C LEU A 206 -15.81 4.60 10.08
N GLY A 207 -15.22 3.65 9.34
CA GLY A 207 -13.78 3.61 9.14
C GLY A 207 -13.24 4.96 8.65
N ASN A 208 -11.99 5.31 8.94
CA ASN A 208 -11.45 6.57 8.42
C ASN A 208 -11.03 6.40 6.95
N SER A 209 -10.98 7.49 6.20
CA SER A 209 -10.35 7.53 4.89
C SER A 209 -8.91 7.97 5.06
N TYR A 210 -8.00 7.28 4.39
CA TYR A 210 -6.56 7.51 4.49
C TYR A 210 -6.01 7.84 3.10
N SER A 211 -5.19 8.88 2.99
CA SER A 211 -4.46 9.20 1.77
C SER A 211 -2.97 9.40 2.04
N SER A 212 -2.15 8.82 1.17
CA SER A 212 -0.69 8.91 1.25
C SER A 212 -0.17 10.11 0.45
N ARG A 213 1.05 10.53 0.77
CA ARG A 213 1.80 11.54 0.00
C ARG A 213 2.43 10.97 -1.27
N ALA A 214 2.26 9.67 -1.54
CA ALA A 214 2.75 9.04 -2.75
C ALA A 214 2.06 9.61 -3.99
N LEU A 215 2.75 9.52 -5.12
CA LEU A 215 2.28 9.91 -6.44
C LEU A 215 1.70 8.70 -7.17
N LYS A 216 0.83 8.98 -8.14
CA LYS A 216 0.28 7.94 -9.01
C LYS A 216 1.34 7.53 -10.04
N ALA A 217 1.67 6.25 -10.07
CA ALA A 217 2.63 5.71 -11.05
C ALA A 217 1.91 5.19 -12.31
N PRO A 218 2.59 5.15 -13.47
CA PRO A 218 2.08 4.50 -14.67
C PRO A 218 1.94 3.00 -14.47
N ARG A 219 0.92 2.41 -15.11
CA ARG A 219 0.47 1.03 -14.85
C ARG A 219 1.01 -0.02 -15.82
N GLY A 220 1.72 0.36 -16.88
CA GLY A 220 2.00 -0.51 -18.04
C GLY A 220 2.39 -1.96 -17.69
N MET A 221 3.57 -2.15 -17.10
CA MET A 221 4.06 -3.46 -16.69
C MET A 221 3.13 -4.14 -15.67
N THR A 222 2.57 -3.39 -14.72
CA THR A 222 1.70 -3.95 -13.68
C THR A 222 0.35 -4.43 -14.23
N LYS A 223 -0.16 -3.81 -15.30
CA LYS A 223 -1.36 -4.26 -16.00
C LYS A 223 -1.12 -5.64 -16.63
N ARG A 224 0.03 -5.84 -17.26
CA ARG A 224 0.46 -7.12 -17.83
C ARG A 224 0.58 -8.20 -16.76
N VAL A 225 1.38 -7.94 -15.71
CA VAL A 225 1.59 -8.91 -14.61
C VAL A 225 0.28 -9.27 -13.90
N ASN A 226 -0.57 -8.28 -13.59
CA ASN A 226 -1.89 -8.58 -13.00
C ASN A 226 -2.79 -9.38 -13.96
N GLY A 227 -2.64 -9.23 -15.27
CA GLY A 227 -3.36 -10.02 -16.27
C GLY A 227 -2.90 -11.48 -16.28
N GLU A 228 -1.59 -11.71 -16.31
CA GLU A 228 -0.98 -13.05 -16.25
C GLU A 228 -1.36 -13.79 -14.95
N LEU A 229 -1.30 -13.12 -13.80
CA LEU A 229 -1.70 -13.70 -12.51
C LEU A 229 -3.21 -14.03 -12.44
N ARG A 230 -4.06 -13.23 -13.11
CA ARG A 230 -5.50 -13.52 -13.19
C ARG A 230 -5.81 -14.73 -14.06
N GLN A 231 -5.12 -14.87 -15.19
CA GLN A 231 -5.28 -16.02 -16.08
C GLN A 231 -4.90 -17.34 -15.41
N ARG A 232 -4.01 -17.31 -14.41
CA ARG A 232 -3.62 -18.50 -13.65
C ARG A 232 -4.50 -18.81 -12.43
N SER A 233 -5.26 -17.83 -11.95
CA SER A 233 -6.09 -17.94 -10.73
C SER A 233 -7.57 -18.21 -11.02
N PHE A 234 -7.89 -18.82 -12.17
CA PHE A 234 -9.24 -19.24 -12.55
C PHE A 234 -9.80 -20.42 -11.71
N TYR A 235 -9.57 -20.42 -10.39
CA TYR A 235 -10.40 -21.11 -9.40
C TYR A 235 -11.09 -20.03 -8.56
N GLN A 236 -12.39 -19.86 -8.77
CA GLN A 236 -13.18 -18.64 -8.53
C GLN A 236 -13.64 -18.41 -7.07
N ASP A 237 -13.32 -19.30 -6.11
CA ASP A 237 -14.16 -19.39 -4.91
C ASP A 237 -13.64 -18.73 -3.62
N GLU A 238 -12.44 -18.13 -3.61
CA GLU A 238 -11.85 -17.63 -2.35
C GLU A 238 -11.80 -16.10 -2.19
N ALA A 239 -12.54 -15.33 -2.98
CA ALA A 239 -12.66 -13.90 -2.74
C ALA A 239 -13.70 -13.63 -1.63
N ARG A 240 -13.41 -13.96 -0.36
CA ARG A 240 -14.22 -13.46 0.78
C ARG A 240 -14.22 -11.93 0.76
N LEU A 241 -15.30 -11.35 0.26
CA LEU A 241 -15.37 -9.91 0.04
C LEU A 241 -15.56 -9.17 1.38
N PRO A 242 -14.67 -8.22 1.73
CA PRO A 242 -14.96 -7.33 2.84
C PRO A 242 -16.21 -6.50 2.51
N LYS A 243 -17.07 -6.25 3.51
CA LYS A 243 -18.25 -5.37 3.45
C LYS A 243 -17.96 -4.15 2.56
N ARG A 244 -18.54 -4.12 1.36
CA ARG A 244 -18.23 -3.11 0.33
C ARG A 244 -19.06 -1.85 0.56
N PHE A 245 -18.39 -0.73 0.80
CA PHE A 245 -18.98 0.60 0.69
C PHE A 245 -18.97 1.06 -0.77
N PHE A 246 -20.09 1.61 -1.24
CA PHE A 246 -20.30 2.00 -2.63
C PHE A 246 -20.12 3.50 -2.81
N LEU A 247 -19.53 3.92 -3.92
CA LEU A 247 -19.28 5.36 -4.15
C LEU A 247 -20.42 6.04 -4.91
N SER A 248 -21.37 5.27 -5.42
CA SER A 248 -22.56 5.75 -6.12
C SER A 248 -23.68 4.71 -6.06
N ALA A 249 -24.92 5.16 -6.15
CA ALA A 249 -26.09 4.28 -6.27
C ALA A 249 -25.96 3.33 -7.48
N ARG A 250 -25.40 3.81 -8.60
CA ARG A 250 -25.14 2.98 -9.79
C ARG A 250 -24.13 1.85 -9.52
N SER A 251 -23.10 2.11 -8.72
CA SER A 251 -22.13 1.08 -8.33
C SER A 251 -22.72 0.08 -7.33
N LEU A 252 -23.66 0.51 -6.49
CA LEU A 252 -24.41 -0.36 -5.58
C LEU A 252 -25.36 -1.27 -6.36
N ALA A 253 -26.15 -0.71 -7.28
CA ALA A 253 -27.11 -1.45 -8.11
C ALA A 253 -26.44 -2.55 -8.96
N ARG A 254 -25.22 -2.30 -9.44
CA ARG A 254 -24.41 -3.25 -10.22
C ARG A 254 -23.72 -4.34 -9.39
N SER A 255 -23.81 -4.32 -8.06
CA SER A 255 -23.18 -5.34 -7.21
C SER A 255 -24.08 -6.57 -7.10
N PRO A 256 -23.60 -7.78 -7.46
CA PRO A 256 -24.37 -9.01 -7.32
C PRO A 256 -24.59 -9.38 -5.85
N GLU A 257 -23.61 -9.10 -4.99
CA GLU A 257 -23.72 -9.27 -3.54
C GLU A 257 -24.11 -7.95 -2.88
N ARG A 258 -25.29 -7.91 -2.25
CA ARG A 258 -25.82 -6.77 -1.50
C ARG A 258 -25.89 -7.12 -0.02
N HIS A 259 -25.18 -6.37 0.83
CA HIS A 259 -25.42 -6.41 2.27
C HIS A 259 -26.53 -5.42 2.64
N LYS A 260 -27.37 -5.77 3.62
CA LYS A 260 -28.47 -4.94 4.15
C LYS A 260 -28.02 -3.56 4.67
N GLU A 261 -26.71 -3.37 4.94
CA GLU A 261 -26.14 -2.11 5.47
C GLU A 261 -25.18 -1.42 4.49
N ALA A 262 -25.45 -1.47 3.19
CA ALA A 262 -24.57 -0.85 2.20
C ALA A 262 -24.68 0.70 2.23
N PHE A 263 -23.56 1.40 2.41
CA PHE A 263 -23.53 2.87 2.40
C PHE A 263 -23.00 3.42 1.07
N ILE A 264 -23.54 4.57 0.66
CA ILE A 264 -23.11 5.40 -0.46
C ILE A 264 -22.47 6.71 0.02
N LEU A 265 -21.47 7.22 -0.70
CA LEU A 265 -20.83 8.51 -0.38
C LEU A 265 -21.73 9.67 -0.81
N ALA A 266 -21.97 10.64 0.08
CA ALA A 266 -22.78 11.83 -0.21
C ALA A 266 -22.08 12.81 -1.18
N ASN A 267 -22.87 13.41 -2.09
CA ASN A 267 -22.37 14.46 -2.99
C ASN A 267 -21.98 15.71 -2.20
N LYS A 268 -21.11 16.55 -2.78
CA LYS A 268 -20.62 17.76 -2.09
C LYS A 268 -21.75 18.71 -1.68
N ARG A 269 -22.78 18.85 -2.52
CA ARG A 269 -23.96 19.71 -2.28
C ARG A 269 -24.89 19.18 -1.18
N ASP A 270 -24.90 17.87 -0.97
CA ASP A 270 -25.82 17.21 -0.04
C ASP A 270 -25.20 17.11 1.37
N ARG A 271 -23.96 17.61 1.57
CA ARG A 271 -23.24 17.49 2.84
C ARG A 271 -23.74 18.49 3.86
N VAL A 272 -23.92 18.03 5.09
CA VAL A 272 -24.27 18.89 6.21
C VAL A 272 -23.09 19.79 6.58
N ILE A 273 -21.86 19.26 6.52
CA ILE A 273 -20.65 20.05 6.83
C ILE A 273 -19.70 20.07 5.62
N PRO A 274 -19.40 21.28 5.06
CA PRO A 274 -18.43 21.43 3.98
C PRO A 274 -17.07 20.81 4.34
N GLY A 275 -16.51 20.03 3.41
CA GLY A 275 -15.18 19.42 3.56
C GLY A 275 -15.12 18.08 4.29
N ARG A 276 -16.15 17.68 5.05
CA ARG A 276 -16.23 16.35 5.70
C ARG A 276 -16.70 15.27 4.73
N LEU A 277 -16.30 14.01 4.93
CA LEU A 277 -16.79 12.87 4.17
C LEU A 277 -17.95 12.20 4.91
N GLU A 278 -19.11 12.16 4.25
CA GLU A 278 -20.38 11.69 4.81
C GLU A 278 -20.92 10.54 3.95
N TRP A 279 -21.49 9.53 4.61
CA TRP A 279 -21.99 8.33 3.96
C TRP A 279 -23.45 8.11 4.32
N CYS A 280 -24.34 8.01 3.33
CA CYS A 280 -25.75 7.71 3.53
C CYS A 280 -26.04 6.22 3.31
N MET A 281 -27.01 5.66 4.05
CA MET A 281 -27.63 4.40 3.65
C MET A 281 -28.57 4.66 2.46
N ALA A 282 -28.51 3.75 1.49
CA ALA A 282 -29.43 3.70 0.35
C ALA A 282 -30.56 2.72 0.64
#